data_AF-A0A7J4B932-F1
#
_entry.id   AF-A0A7J4B932-F1
#
_cell.length_a   1.000
_cell.length_b   1.000
_cell.length_c   1.000
_cell.angle_alpha   90.00
_cell.angle_beta   90.00
_cell.angle_gamma   90.00
#
_symmetry.space_group_name_H-M   'P 1'
#
loop_
_entity.id
_entity.type
_entity.pdbx_description
1 polymer ?
#
loop_
_entity_poly.entity_id
_entity_poly.type
_entity_poly.pdbx_seq_one_letter_code
_entity_poly.pdbx_strand_id
1 'polypeptide(L)'
;MSTEKVRASESTSKKYAVLVKIRAPAGVSIYHPLATTAAPSYPLPPPTTLAGALAYSYLRTTEFTELVEVEKTRNTYSPTILILDKIAYAAAGAEGWMLTKDIERVYQLIYQRMERWGLLELAYTVGVRGNTYYPNDRLYLLYILKDEELAKHAYGITRIGRKENLVSVEDIIIEELSKVIKSVGSGTFKTYFYLPEEIAVCTNHEIISLPKLTKENFGTTTSPATERYCVSKGLGAVRGELKSSGVLIEIDDFEIPVPRQVMS
;
A
#
# COMPACT_ATOMS: atom_id res chain seq x y z
N MET A 1 -33.97 27.06 34.22
CA MET A 1 -33.09 27.64 33.18
C MET A 1 -31.66 27.35 33.55
N SER A 2 -31.04 26.36 32.92
CA SER A 2 -29.58 26.21 32.80
C SER A 2 -29.28 24.96 31.99
N THR A 3 -29.63 24.99 30.70
CA THR A 3 -29.12 24.06 29.70
C THR A 3 -27.68 24.46 29.40
N GLU A 4 -26.75 23.78 30.06
CA GLU A 4 -25.33 23.83 29.76
C GLU A 4 -25.13 23.29 28.34
N LYS A 5 -24.82 24.21 27.42
CA LYS A 5 -24.35 23.89 26.07
C LYS A 5 -23.03 23.15 26.20
N VAL A 6 -23.09 21.82 26.16
CA VAL A 6 -21.98 20.97 25.73
C VAL A 6 -21.67 21.36 24.28
N ARG A 7 -20.82 22.38 24.11
CA ARG A 7 -20.14 22.65 22.86
C ARG A 7 -19.13 21.52 22.70
N ALA A 8 -19.56 20.47 21.99
CA ALA A 8 -18.66 19.57 21.31
C ALA A 8 -17.73 20.43 20.45
N SER A 9 -16.48 20.54 20.89
CA SER A 9 -15.38 20.92 20.02
C SER A 9 -15.09 19.69 19.16
N GLU A 10 -15.80 19.57 18.04
CA GLU A 10 -15.27 18.82 16.90
C GLU A 10 -14.06 19.61 16.39
N SER A 11 -12.93 19.43 17.10
CA SER A 11 -11.61 19.67 16.57
C SER A 11 -11.50 18.79 15.33
N THR A 12 -11.69 19.36 14.15
CA THR A 12 -11.36 18.73 12.88
C THR A 12 -9.89 18.35 12.96
N SER A 13 -9.62 17.08 13.30
CA SER A 13 -8.26 16.58 13.48
C SER A 13 -7.53 16.79 12.17
N LYS A 14 -6.48 17.63 12.20
CA LYS A 14 -5.66 17.90 11.03
C LYS A 14 -5.12 16.58 10.51
N LYS A 15 -5.22 16.39 9.20
CA LYS A 15 -4.68 15.24 8.50
C LYS A 15 -3.50 15.66 7.63
N TYR A 16 -2.59 14.73 7.45
CA TYR A 16 -1.33 14.95 6.75
C TYR A 16 -1.22 13.95 5.61
N ALA A 17 -0.92 14.45 4.41
CA ALA A 17 -0.49 13.63 3.30
C ALA A 17 1.02 13.47 3.37
N VAL A 18 1.48 12.23 3.43
CA VAL A 18 2.89 11.87 3.57
C VAL A 18 3.29 11.04 2.37
N LEU A 19 4.08 11.63 1.48
CA LEU A 19 4.71 10.95 0.37
C LEU A 19 6.12 10.54 0.78
N VAL A 20 6.42 9.25 0.69
CA VAL A 20 7.74 8.66 1.00
C VAL A 20 8.34 8.12 -0.28
N LYS A 21 9.49 8.64 -0.69
CA LYS A 21 10.27 8.13 -1.82
C LYS A 21 11.29 7.12 -1.30
N ILE A 22 11.25 5.90 -1.83
CA ILE A 22 12.01 4.77 -1.33
C ILE A 22 12.82 4.13 -2.44
N ARG A 23 14.04 3.74 -2.11
CA ARG A 23 14.87 2.85 -2.89
C ARG A 23 14.80 1.42 -2.38
N ALA A 24 14.43 0.48 -3.25
CA ALA A 24 14.30 -0.95 -2.98
C ALA A 24 15.22 -1.75 -3.94
N PRO A 25 16.56 -1.76 -3.71
CA PRO A 25 17.53 -2.29 -4.67
C PRO A 25 17.42 -3.79 -4.92
N ALA A 26 16.89 -4.55 -3.95
CA ALA A 26 16.64 -5.98 -4.09
C ALA A 26 15.16 -6.30 -4.43
N GLY A 27 14.35 -5.28 -4.72
CA GLY A 27 12.90 -5.43 -4.82
C GLY A 27 12.23 -5.75 -3.48
N VAL A 28 10.94 -6.07 -3.53
CA VAL A 28 10.14 -6.44 -2.35
C VAL A 28 9.36 -7.72 -2.59
N SER A 29 9.34 -8.60 -1.59
CA SER A 29 8.69 -9.90 -1.65
C SER A 29 7.47 -9.90 -0.74
N ILE A 30 6.29 -9.80 -1.33
CA ILE A 30 5.04 -9.61 -0.58
C ILE A 30 4.03 -10.65 -1.05
N TYR A 31 3.87 -11.70 -0.26
CA TYR A 31 3.07 -12.85 -0.66
C TYR A 31 1.59 -12.65 -0.38
N HIS A 32 0.77 -13.31 -1.19
CA HIS A 32 -0.63 -13.50 -0.83
C HIS A 32 -0.73 -14.27 0.50
N PRO A 33 -1.68 -13.91 1.38
CA PRO A 33 -1.91 -14.65 2.62
C PRO A 33 -2.14 -16.14 2.36
N LEU A 34 -1.63 -16.98 3.26
CA LEU A 34 -1.76 -18.45 3.23
C LEU A 34 -1.07 -19.17 2.06
N ALA A 35 -0.25 -18.48 1.26
CA ALA A 35 0.50 -19.14 0.21
C ALA A 35 1.63 -20.01 0.79
N THR A 36 1.67 -21.29 0.39
CA THR A 36 2.55 -22.31 0.99
C THR A 36 3.92 -22.40 0.33
N THR A 37 4.00 -22.75 -0.95
CA THR A 37 5.27 -23.15 -1.61
C THR A 37 5.61 -22.29 -2.84
N ALA A 38 4.68 -22.18 -3.80
CA ALA A 38 4.77 -21.23 -4.91
C ALA A 38 3.95 -20.00 -4.54
N ALA A 39 4.52 -19.10 -3.75
CA ALA A 39 3.78 -17.97 -3.23
C ALA A 39 3.67 -16.87 -4.30
N PRO A 40 2.47 -16.62 -4.89
CA PRO A 40 2.30 -15.45 -5.72
C PRO A 40 2.62 -14.21 -4.89
N SER A 41 3.21 -13.21 -5.53
CA SER A 41 3.54 -11.94 -4.89
C SER A 41 2.70 -10.81 -5.48
N TYR A 42 2.34 -9.86 -4.62
CA TYR A 42 1.73 -8.63 -5.07
C TYR A 42 2.75 -7.77 -5.84
N PRO A 43 2.33 -7.08 -6.92
CA PRO A 43 3.21 -6.17 -7.64
C PRO A 43 3.60 -4.94 -6.80
N LEU A 44 2.67 -4.47 -5.98
CA LEU A 44 2.90 -3.35 -5.07
C LEU A 44 2.53 -3.76 -3.64
N PRO A 45 3.20 -3.22 -2.62
CA PRO A 45 2.86 -3.52 -1.24
C PRO A 45 1.41 -3.14 -0.91
N PRO A 46 0.60 -4.07 -0.37
CA PRO A 46 -0.75 -3.76 0.08
C PRO A 46 -0.77 -2.71 1.20
N PRO A 47 -1.92 -2.04 1.42
CA PRO A 47 -2.08 -1.06 2.49
C PRO A 47 -1.65 -1.57 3.87
N THR A 48 -1.98 -2.83 4.19
CA THR A 48 -1.58 -3.47 5.47
C THR A 48 -0.08 -3.62 5.63
N THR A 49 0.65 -3.87 4.53
CA THR A 49 2.12 -3.97 4.54
C THR A 49 2.74 -2.60 4.75
N LEU A 50 2.17 -1.55 4.16
CA LEU A 50 2.59 -0.17 4.37
C LEU A 50 2.38 0.28 5.81
N ALA A 51 1.22 -0.02 6.39
CA ALA A 51 0.93 0.24 7.80
C ALA A 51 1.90 -0.52 8.72
N GLY A 52 2.24 -1.77 8.39
CA GLY A 52 3.24 -2.56 9.11
C GLY A 52 4.65 -1.95 9.05
N ALA A 53 5.06 -1.43 7.90
CA ALA A 53 6.35 -0.76 7.73
C ALA A 53 6.46 0.49 8.61
N LEU A 54 5.42 1.33 8.62
CA LEU A 54 5.36 2.54 9.44
C LEU A 54 5.23 2.22 10.94
N ALA A 55 4.42 1.22 11.30
CA ALA A 55 4.31 0.76 12.69
C ALA A 55 5.65 0.26 13.23
N TYR A 56 6.42 -0.46 12.42
CA TYR A 56 7.70 -0.98 12.85
C TYR A 56 8.69 0.15 13.19
N SER A 57 8.75 1.21 12.39
CA SER A 57 9.63 2.34 12.66
C SER A 57 9.19 3.15 13.89
N TYR A 58 7.89 3.36 14.07
CA TYR A 58 7.32 4.10 15.20
C TYR A 58 7.39 3.32 16.53
N LEU A 59 7.05 2.04 16.53
CA LEU A 59 6.99 1.25 17.77
C LEU A 59 8.39 0.89 18.26
N ARG A 60 9.38 0.75 17.37
CA ARG A 60 10.77 0.51 17.79
C ARG A 60 11.33 1.65 18.65
N THR A 61 10.84 2.87 18.51
CA THR A 61 11.27 4.03 19.31
C THR A 61 10.40 4.30 20.53
N THR A 62 9.18 3.77 20.58
CA THR A 62 8.18 4.11 21.62
C THR A 62 7.84 2.93 22.53
N GLU A 63 7.50 1.77 21.98
CA GLU A 63 7.09 0.57 22.73
C GLU A 63 7.54 -0.69 21.98
N PHE A 64 8.51 -1.42 22.54
CA PHE A 64 9.04 -2.62 21.91
C PHE A 64 8.23 -3.87 22.31
N THR A 65 7.21 -4.19 21.52
CA THR A 65 6.42 -5.41 21.69
C THR A 65 6.26 -6.13 20.35
N GLU A 66 6.53 -7.43 20.29
CA GLU A 66 6.40 -8.19 19.03
C GLU A 66 4.96 -8.62 18.72
N LEU A 67 4.13 -8.78 19.76
CA LEU A 67 2.72 -9.17 19.67
C LEU A 67 1.89 -8.37 20.67
N VAL A 68 0.64 -8.09 20.31
CA VAL A 68 -0.35 -7.51 21.22
C VAL A 68 -1.42 -8.55 21.50
N GLU A 69 -1.56 -8.92 22.77
CA GLU A 69 -2.66 -9.76 23.25
C GLU A 69 -3.85 -8.89 23.64
N VAL A 70 -5.01 -9.17 23.06
CA VAL A 70 -6.26 -8.53 23.47
C VAL A 70 -6.91 -9.42 24.53
N GLU A 71 -6.79 -9.04 25.80
CA GLU A 71 -7.23 -9.80 26.99
C GLU A 71 -8.63 -10.41 26.86
N LYS A 72 -9.56 -9.72 26.19
CA LYS A 72 -10.94 -10.17 26.03
C LYS A 72 -11.15 -11.32 25.04
N THR A 73 -10.17 -11.61 24.16
CA THR A 73 -10.36 -12.56 23.05
C THR A 73 -9.31 -13.67 22.97
N ARG A 74 -8.21 -13.57 23.73
CA ARG A 74 -7.00 -14.43 23.56
C ARG A 74 -6.43 -14.45 22.12
N ASN A 75 -6.87 -13.53 21.26
CA ASN A 75 -6.32 -13.38 19.92
C ASN A 75 -5.05 -12.53 19.98
N THR A 76 -4.01 -12.98 19.28
CA THR A 76 -2.77 -12.24 19.08
C THR A 76 -2.86 -11.42 17.79
N TYR A 77 -2.39 -10.17 17.87
CA TYR A 77 -2.36 -9.26 16.73
C TYR A 77 -0.96 -8.71 16.52
N SER A 78 -0.67 -8.30 15.28
CA SER A 78 0.47 -7.44 14.96
C SER A 78 0.37 -6.13 15.77
N PRO A 79 1.48 -5.62 16.32
CA PRO A 79 1.55 -4.34 17.00
C PRO A 79 1.05 -3.15 16.17
N THR A 80 0.97 -3.30 14.83
CA THR A 80 0.34 -2.32 13.93
C THR A 80 -1.06 -1.88 14.36
N ILE A 81 -1.81 -2.73 15.08
CA ILE A 81 -3.15 -2.36 15.58
C ILE A 81 -3.13 -1.15 16.53
N LEU A 82 -1.98 -0.86 17.18
CA LEU A 82 -1.83 0.25 18.13
C LEU A 82 -1.81 1.62 17.46
N ILE A 83 -1.55 1.67 16.15
CA ILE A 83 -1.52 2.92 15.37
C ILE A 83 -2.54 2.94 14.23
N LEU A 84 -3.36 1.89 14.10
CA LEU A 84 -4.24 1.72 12.95
C LEU A 84 -5.29 2.83 12.85
N ASP A 85 -5.78 3.33 13.99
CA ASP A 85 -6.71 4.46 14.08
C ASP A 85 -6.12 5.80 13.62
N LYS A 86 -4.79 5.92 13.64
CA LYS A 86 -4.02 7.08 13.17
C LYS A 86 -3.76 7.07 11.66
N ILE A 87 -3.93 5.93 10.98
CA ILE A 87 -3.73 5.76 9.54
C ILE A 87 -5.10 5.77 8.84
N ALA A 88 -5.43 6.87 8.17
CA ALA A 88 -6.69 6.98 7.43
C ALA A 88 -6.64 6.28 6.06
N TYR A 89 -5.47 6.28 5.41
CA TYR A 89 -5.28 5.66 4.09
C TYR A 89 -3.80 5.34 3.84
N ALA A 90 -3.54 4.30 3.05
CA ALA A 90 -2.20 3.97 2.58
C ALA A 90 -2.22 3.39 1.16
N ALA A 91 -1.36 3.92 0.29
CA ALA A 91 -1.19 3.45 -1.08
C ALA A 91 0.29 3.33 -1.45
N ALA A 92 0.62 2.45 -2.38
CA ALA A 92 1.94 2.38 -2.98
C ALA A 92 1.86 2.65 -4.49
N GLY A 93 2.95 3.16 -5.04
CA GLY A 93 3.10 3.39 -6.47
C GLY A 93 4.52 3.13 -6.94
N ALA A 94 4.66 2.81 -8.22
CA ALA A 94 5.94 2.68 -8.89
C ALA A 94 5.79 3.03 -10.37
N GLU A 95 6.83 3.59 -10.98
CA GLU A 95 6.84 3.95 -12.41
C GLU A 95 6.68 2.73 -13.34
N GLY A 96 7.05 1.57 -12.81
CA GLY A 96 6.63 0.28 -13.29
C GLY A 96 7.02 -0.80 -12.29
N TRP A 97 6.67 -2.05 -12.60
CA TRP A 97 7.06 -3.19 -11.79
C TRP A 97 7.17 -4.44 -12.65
N MET A 98 7.95 -5.40 -12.18
CA MET A 98 8.11 -6.70 -12.82
C MET A 98 8.21 -7.79 -11.76
N LEU A 99 7.41 -8.84 -11.91
CA LEU A 99 7.47 -9.98 -11.01
C LEU A 99 8.61 -10.89 -11.44
N THR A 100 9.26 -11.55 -10.48
CA THR A 100 10.28 -12.56 -10.77
C THR A 100 9.74 -13.68 -11.66
N LYS A 101 8.43 -13.96 -11.53
CA LYS A 101 7.70 -14.90 -12.37
C LYS A 101 7.68 -14.48 -13.85
N ASP A 102 7.61 -13.18 -14.15
CA ASP A 102 7.67 -12.67 -15.51
C ASP A 102 9.07 -12.87 -16.11
N ILE A 103 10.12 -12.61 -15.31
CA ILE A 103 11.53 -12.82 -15.70
C ILE A 103 11.77 -14.30 -15.96
N GLU A 104 11.35 -15.16 -15.04
CA GLU A 104 11.50 -16.61 -15.15
C GLU A 104 10.83 -17.14 -16.42
N ARG A 105 9.61 -16.68 -16.73
CA ARG A 105 8.90 -17.05 -17.95
C ARG A 105 9.74 -16.79 -19.20
N VAL A 106 10.37 -15.62 -19.30
CA VAL A 106 11.23 -15.27 -20.44
C VAL A 106 12.38 -16.27 -20.59
N TYR A 107 13.04 -16.62 -19.48
CA TYR A 107 14.15 -17.59 -19.50
C TYR A 107 13.70 -19.04 -19.69
N GLN A 108 12.48 -19.41 -19.30
CA GLN A 108 11.96 -20.76 -19.54
C GLN A 108 11.49 -20.97 -20.98
N LEU A 109 10.91 -19.94 -21.60
CA LEU A 109 10.40 -20.01 -22.97
C LEU A 109 11.47 -20.41 -23.99
N ILE A 110 12.74 -20.01 -23.80
CA ILE A 110 13.84 -20.38 -24.69
C ILE A 110 14.20 -21.87 -24.66
N TYR A 111 13.92 -22.57 -23.56
CA TYR A 111 14.16 -24.01 -23.41
C TYR A 111 12.90 -24.84 -23.74
N GLN A 112 11.75 -24.18 -23.88
CA GLN A 112 10.47 -24.83 -24.11
C GLN A 112 10.21 -24.98 -25.62
N ARG A 113 9.71 -26.16 -26.04
CA ARG A 113 9.26 -26.36 -27.43
C ARG A 113 8.12 -25.38 -27.76
N MET A 114 8.12 -24.81 -28.97
CA MET A 114 7.12 -23.81 -29.41
C MET A 114 5.67 -24.27 -29.21
N GLU A 115 5.39 -25.55 -29.43
CA GLU A 115 4.07 -26.19 -29.22
C GLU A 115 3.54 -26.02 -27.79
N ARG A 116 4.43 -25.79 -26.82
CA ARG A 116 4.11 -25.70 -25.39
C ARG A 116 4.13 -24.26 -24.86
N TRP A 117 4.46 -23.26 -25.67
CA TRP A 117 4.55 -21.86 -25.22
C TRP A 117 3.21 -21.31 -24.68
N GLY A 118 2.08 -21.88 -25.11
CA GLY A 118 0.75 -21.54 -24.59
C GLY A 118 0.39 -22.20 -23.25
N LEU A 119 1.17 -23.17 -22.80
CA LEU A 119 0.93 -23.94 -21.57
C LEU A 119 1.57 -23.23 -20.37
N LEU A 120 0.79 -22.38 -19.71
CA LEU A 120 1.24 -21.48 -18.64
C LEU A 120 1.80 -22.25 -17.42
N GLU A 121 1.30 -23.46 -17.17
CA GLU A 121 1.77 -24.37 -16.13
C GLU A 121 3.19 -24.93 -16.38
N LEU A 122 3.62 -24.94 -17.65
CA LEU A 122 4.97 -25.33 -18.05
C LEU A 122 5.90 -24.11 -18.23
N ALA A 123 5.38 -22.90 -18.07
CA ALA A 123 6.11 -21.66 -18.27
C ALA A 123 6.95 -21.24 -17.05
N TYR A 124 6.86 -21.98 -15.94
CA TYR A 124 7.56 -21.68 -14.69
C TYR A 124 8.20 -22.94 -14.12
N THR A 125 9.33 -22.79 -13.44
CA THR A 125 9.94 -23.84 -12.64
C THR A 125 9.25 -23.94 -11.27
N VAL A 126 9.57 -25.00 -10.52
CA VAL A 126 9.05 -25.26 -9.16
C VAL A 126 9.63 -24.27 -8.12
N GLY A 127 10.39 -23.24 -8.54
CA GLY A 127 11.53 -22.78 -7.75
C GLY A 127 11.51 -21.39 -7.13
N VAL A 128 10.62 -20.44 -7.49
CA VAL A 128 10.85 -19.05 -7.05
C VAL A 128 9.68 -18.49 -6.27
N ARG A 129 9.94 -18.16 -5.00
CA ARG A 129 9.01 -17.31 -4.24
C ARG A 129 8.98 -15.93 -4.90
N GLY A 130 7.79 -15.37 -5.12
CA GLY A 130 7.64 -14.14 -5.86
C GLY A 130 8.35 -12.94 -5.23
N ASN A 131 9.20 -12.27 -6.00
CA ASN A 131 9.76 -10.97 -5.67
C ASN A 131 9.38 -9.97 -6.76
N THR A 132 9.16 -8.71 -6.38
CA THR A 132 8.82 -7.65 -7.32
C THR A 132 9.96 -6.64 -7.41
N TYR A 133 10.41 -6.37 -8.63
CA TYR A 133 11.43 -5.38 -8.94
C TYR A 133 10.81 -4.12 -9.53
N TYR A 134 11.45 -2.98 -9.28
CA TYR A 134 11.00 -1.66 -9.72
C TYR A 134 12.07 -1.01 -10.60
N PRO A 135 11.70 -0.32 -11.70
CA PRO A 135 12.63 0.48 -12.48
C PRO A 135 13.36 1.50 -11.59
N ASN A 136 14.67 1.62 -11.76
CA ASN A 136 15.54 2.49 -10.96
C ASN A 136 15.48 2.23 -9.45
N ASP A 137 15.04 1.04 -9.04
CA ASP A 137 14.82 0.66 -7.64
C ASP A 137 13.78 1.54 -6.92
N ARG A 138 12.94 2.31 -7.64
CA ARG A 138 12.06 3.33 -7.02
C ARG A 138 10.69 2.79 -6.66
N LEU A 139 10.31 3.02 -5.40
CA LEU A 139 8.99 2.74 -4.85
C LEU A 139 8.50 3.99 -4.10
N TYR A 140 7.22 4.32 -4.27
CA TYR A 140 6.59 5.47 -3.63
C TYR A 140 5.51 4.99 -2.67
N LEU A 141 5.48 5.53 -1.46
CA LEU A 141 4.43 5.26 -0.47
C LEU A 141 3.66 6.54 -0.20
N LEU A 142 2.34 6.45 -0.18
CA LEU A 142 1.46 7.50 0.29
C LEU A 142 0.81 7.03 1.59
N TYR A 143 0.87 7.86 2.61
CA TYR A 143 0.07 7.72 3.82
C TYR A 143 -0.79 8.96 4.02
N ILE A 144 -2.04 8.78 4.42
CA ILE A 144 -2.83 9.85 5.01
C ILE A 144 -2.97 9.58 6.50
N LEU A 145 -2.38 10.45 7.31
CA LEU A 145 -2.23 10.27 8.75
C LEU A 145 -3.00 11.35 9.52
N LYS A 146 -3.52 11.00 10.70
CA LYS A 146 -4.15 11.93 11.65
C LYS A 146 -3.18 12.49 12.68
N ASP A 147 -1.93 12.02 12.66
CA ASP A 147 -0.89 12.31 13.65
C ASP A 147 0.41 12.70 12.93
N GLU A 148 0.87 13.94 13.16
CA GLU A 148 2.10 14.48 12.58
C GLU A 148 3.35 13.81 13.14
N GLU A 149 3.34 13.40 14.40
CA GLU A 149 4.48 12.72 15.02
C GLU A 149 4.70 11.34 14.42
N LEU A 150 3.61 10.65 14.07
CA LEU A 150 3.69 9.39 13.33
C LEU A 150 4.29 9.60 11.93
N ALA A 151 3.98 10.72 11.26
CA ALA A 151 4.53 11.05 9.95
C ALA A 151 6.07 11.15 9.97
N LYS A 152 6.64 11.75 11.02
CA LYS A 152 8.11 11.90 11.18
C LYS A 152 8.84 10.55 11.27
N HIS A 153 8.16 9.49 11.73
CA HIS A 153 8.75 8.16 11.83
C HIS A 153 8.84 7.42 10.49
N ALA A 154 8.29 7.99 9.40
CA ALA A 154 8.46 7.42 8.06
C ALA A 154 9.95 7.33 7.64
N TYR A 155 10.83 8.22 8.13
CA TYR A 155 12.28 8.15 7.89
C TYR A 155 12.91 6.85 8.42
N GLY A 156 12.31 6.25 9.46
CA GLY A 156 12.78 5.02 10.06
C GLY A 156 12.35 3.74 9.32
N ILE A 157 11.67 3.85 8.18
CA ILE A 157 11.28 2.68 7.38
C ILE A 157 12.54 2.05 6.76
N THR A 158 12.98 0.93 7.30
CA THR A 158 14.16 0.19 6.79
C THR A 158 13.79 -1.08 6.02
N ARG A 159 12.51 -1.45 6.00
CA ARG A 159 12.02 -2.68 5.34
C ARG A 159 10.55 -2.59 4.97
N ILE A 160 10.17 -3.30 3.90
CA ILE A 160 8.77 -3.44 3.45
C ILE A 160 8.50 -4.90 3.12
N GLY A 161 7.47 -5.49 3.74
CA GLY A 161 7.19 -6.92 3.60
C GLY A 161 8.05 -7.75 4.56
N ARG A 162 8.91 -8.63 4.04
CA ARG A 162 9.70 -9.55 4.88
C ARG A 162 10.91 -8.85 5.50
N LYS A 163 11.49 -9.50 6.51
CA LYS A 163 12.71 -9.02 7.20
C LYS A 163 13.91 -8.83 6.25
N GLU A 164 13.94 -9.58 5.14
CA GLU A 164 15.02 -9.54 4.13
C GLU A 164 14.83 -8.43 3.08
N ASN A 165 13.64 -7.85 2.94
CA ASN A 165 13.34 -6.81 1.96
C ASN A 165 13.73 -5.44 2.52
N LEU A 166 15.03 -5.18 2.57
CA LEU A 166 15.60 -3.92 3.01
C LEU A 166 15.31 -2.82 1.99
N VAL A 167 14.99 -1.64 2.51
CA VAL A 167 14.76 -0.44 1.71
C VAL A 167 15.44 0.76 2.36
N SER A 168 15.70 1.79 1.55
CA SER A 168 16.23 3.07 2.01
C SER A 168 15.24 4.17 1.67
N VAL A 169 14.85 4.97 2.65
CA VAL A 169 14.09 6.20 2.42
C VAL A 169 15.05 7.25 1.82
N GLU A 170 14.69 7.81 0.67
CA GLU A 170 15.46 8.86 0.01
C GLU A 170 14.93 10.26 0.37
N ASP A 171 13.61 10.40 0.45
CA ASP A 171 12.95 11.69 0.66
C ASP A 171 11.55 11.48 1.26
N ILE A 172 11.10 12.45 2.07
CA ILE A 172 9.76 12.47 2.65
C ILE A 172 9.18 13.88 2.56
N ILE A 173 7.98 13.94 1.99
CA ILE A 173 7.21 15.17 1.82
C ILE A 173 5.97 15.04 2.68
N ILE A 174 5.84 15.93 3.66
CA ILE A 174 4.73 15.98 4.62
C ILE A 174 3.99 17.28 4.37
N GLU A 175 2.74 17.18 3.94
CA GLU A 175 1.88 18.33 3.71
C GLU A 175 0.55 18.17 4.45
N GLU A 176 -0.05 19.29 4.81
CA GLU A 176 -1.41 19.27 5.33
C GLU A 176 -2.37 18.84 4.22
N LEU A 177 -3.22 17.84 4.48
CA LEU A 177 -4.09 17.23 3.47
C LEU A 177 -4.97 18.25 2.76
N SER A 178 -5.42 19.29 3.48
CA SER A 178 -6.25 20.38 2.96
C SER A 178 -5.55 21.21 1.88
N LYS A 179 -4.21 21.30 1.91
CA LYS A 179 -3.40 22.14 1.00
C LYS A 179 -3.05 21.45 -0.30
N VAL A 180 -3.07 20.11 -0.32
CA VAL A 180 -2.71 19.29 -1.48
C VAL A 180 -3.93 18.84 -2.29
N ILE A 181 -5.15 19.28 -1.94
CA ILE A 181 -6.35 18.92 -2.69
C ILE A 181 -6.34 19.65 -4.03
N LYS A 182 -6.32 18.89 -5.12
CA LYS A 182 -6.45 19.41 -6.48
C LYS A 182 -7.91 19.49 -6.94
N SER A 183 -8.67 18.42 -6.72
CA SER A 183 -10.09 18.37 -7.10
C SER A 183 -10.88 17.36 -6.26
N VAL A 184 -12.20 17.54 -6.19
CA VAL A 184 -13.11 16.68 -5.40
C VAL A 184 -14.23 16.20 -6.30
N GLY A 185 -14.39 14.88 -6.40
CA GLY A 185 -15.52 14.24 -7.09
C GLY A 185 -15.52 14.35 -8.61
N SER A 186 -14.48 14.93 -9.22
CA SER A 186 -14.27 15.03 -10.66
C SER A 186 -12.81 15.32 -10.97
N GLY A 187 -12.39 15.05 -12.21
CA GLY A 187 -11.05 15.34 -12.69
C GLY A 187 -10.40 14.12 -13.34
N THR A 188 -9.58 14.38 -14.35
CA THR A 188 -8.72 13.38 -14.98
C THR A 188 -7.39 13.32 -14.26
N PHE A 189 -6.79 12.13 -14.18
CA PHE A 189 -5.50 11.95 -13.52
C PHE A 189 -4.58 11.02 -14.30
N LYS A 190 -3.28 11.17 -14.04
CA LYS A 190 -2.24 10.19 -14.41
C LYS A 190 -1.44 9.85 -13.17
N THR A 191 -1.56 8.62 -12.69
CA THR A 191 -0.95 8.19 -11.42
C THR A 191 -0.17 6.89 -11.54
N TYR A 192 0.86 6.76 -10.71
CA TYR A 192 1.62 5.51 -10.54
C TYR A 192 1.17 4.72 -9.31
N PHE A 193 0.26 5.29 -8.51
CA PHE A 193 -0.28 4.66 -7.31
C PHE A 193 -1.45 3.75 -7.67
N TYR A 194 -1.59 2.67 -6.91
CA TYR A 194 -2.85 1.94 -6.91
C TYR A 194 -3.94 2.76 -6.21
N LEU A 195 -5.19 2.52 -6.59
CA LEU A 195 -6.36 3.19 -6.02
C LEU A 195 -7.57 2.25 -5.96
N PRO A 196 -8.51 2.41 -5.01
CA PRO A 196 -9.72 1.59 -5.00
C PRO A 196 -10.52 1.72 -6.29
N GLU A 197 -11.04 0.61 -6.81
CA GLU A 197 -11.83 0.60 -8.05
C GLU A 197 -13.09 1.49 -7.96
N GLU A 198 -13.61 1.67 -6.74
CA GLU A 198 -14.84 2.43 -6.49
C GLU A 198 -14.69 3.95 -6.68
N ILE A 199 -13.47 4.50 -6.65
CA ILE A 199 -13.26 5.96 -6.66
C ILE A 199 -12.99 6.56 -8.04
N ALA A 200 -12.74 5.72 -9.05
CA ALA A 200 -12.40 6.17 -10.41
C ALA A 200 -12.83 5.18 -11.50
N VAL A 201 -12.84 5.66 -12.73
CA VAL A 201 -12.85 4.83 -13.95
C VAL A 201 -11.44 4.83 -14.52
N CYS A 202 -10.78 3.68 -14.53
CA CYS A 202 -9.36 3.57 -14.88
C CYS A 202 -9.14 2.95 -16.27
N THR A 203 -8.00 3.29 -16.86
CA THR A 203 -7.44 2.73 -18.09
C THR A 203 -5.98 2.36 -17.85
N ASN A 204 -5.42 1.45 -18.66
CA ASN A 204 -4.07 0.90 -18.47
C ASN A 204 -3.85 0.26 -17.07
N HIS A 205 -4.86 -0.44 -16.57
CA HIS A 205 -4.84 -1.04 -15.24
C HIS A 205 -5.31 -2.49 -15.27
N GLU A 206 -4.92 -3.26 -14.27
CA GLU A 206 -5.56 -4.51 -13.88
C GLU A 206 -6.22 -4.35 -12.51
N ILE A 207 -7.19 -5.20 -12.22
CA ILE A 207 -7.87 -5.22 -10.94
C ILE A 207 -7.23 -6.28 -10.06
N ILE A 208 -6.69 -5.86 -8.91
CA ILE A 208 -6.07 -6.75 -7.92
C ILE A 208 -6.78 -6.58 -6.59
N SER A 209 -7.09 -7.70 -5.94
CA SER A 209 -7.62 -7.70 -4.58
C SER A 209 -6.50 -7.60 -3.55
N LEU A 210 -6.44 -6.49 -2.82
CA LEU A 210 -5.45 -6.23 -1.78
C LEU A 210 -6.09 -6.30 -0.38
N PRO A 211 -5.37 -6.77 0.65
CA PRO A 211 -5.83 -6.68 2.03
C PRO A 211 -6.12 -5.23 2.44
N LYS A 212 -7.34 -4.96 2.92
CA LYS A 212 -7.75 -3.63 3.38
C LYS A 212 -7.18 -3.30 4.76
N LEU A 213 -7.11 -2.02 5.12
CA LEU A 213 -6.71 -1.56 6.45
C LEU A 213 -7.82 -1.80 7.48
N THR A 214 -7.97 -3.04 7.92
CA THR A 214 -8.86 -3.38 9.05
C THR A 214 -8.17 -4.26 10.06
N LYS A 215 -8.64 -4.20 11.32
CA LYS A 215 -8.03 -4.87 12.45
C LYS A 215 -7.88 -6.38 12.24
N GLU A 216 -8.85 -7.00 11.55
CA GLU A 216 -8.89 -8.44 11.29
C GLU A 216 -7.70 -8.91 10.44
N ASN A 217 -7.20 -8.06 9.54
CA ASN A 217 -6.05 -8.38 8.70
C ASN A 217 -4.71 -8.36 9.43
N PHE A 218 -4.68 -7.90 10.68
CA PHE A 218 -3.50 -7.89 11.54
C PHE A 218 -3.52 -9.02 12.59
N GLY A 219 -4.57 -9.85 12.61
CA GLY A 219 -4.68 -11.01 13.50
C GLY A 219 -4.39 -12.34 12.79
N THR A 220 -4.77 -13.44 13.43
CA THR A 220 -4.60 -14.82 12.92
C THR A 220 -5.70 -15.25 11.93
N THR A 221 -6.19 -14.34 11.11
CA THR A 221 -7.37 -14.56 10.26
C THR A 221 -7.07 -15.53 9.11
N THR A 222 -7.96 -16.51 8.90
CA THR A 222 -7.86 -17.54 7.84
C THR A 222 -8.28 -17.06 6.45
N SER A 223 -8.90 -15.89 6.34
CA SER A 223 -9.23 -15.28 5.05
C SER A 223 -9.13 -13.77 5.18
N PRO A 224 -8.13 -13.14 4.55
CA PRO A 224 -7.95 -11.69 4.65
C PRO A 224 -9.18 -10.99 4.09
N ALA A 225 -9.65 -9.98 4.80
CA ALA A 225 -10.66 -9.09 4.24
C ALA A 225 -9.97 -8.26 3.14
N THR A 226 -10.51 -8.29 1.92
CA THR A 226 -9.88 -7.65 0.76
C THR A 226 -10.78 -6.59 0.15
N GLU A 227 -10.16 -5.69 -0.60
CA GLU A 227 -10.80 -4.68 -1.43
C GLU A 227 -10.14 -4.68 -2.81
N ARG A 228 -10.88 -4.27 -3.84
CA ARG A 228 -10.43 -4.29 -5.23
C ARG A 228 -9.77 -2.96 -5.60
N TYR A 229 -8.58 -3.04 -6.15
CA TYR A 229 -7.77 -1.88 -6.53
C TYR A 229 -7.44 -1.91 -8.02
N CYS A 230 -7.46 -0.73 -8.65
CA CYS A 230 -6.84 -0.51 -9.94
C CYS A 230 -5.32 -0.38 -9.75
N VAL A 231 -4.55 -1.27 -10.37
CA VAL A 231 -3.09 -1.32 -10.33
C VAL A 231 -2.56 -1.20 -11.76
N SER A 232 -1.43 -0.52 -11.99
CA SER A 232 -0.83 -0.43 -13.33
C SER A 232 -0.51 -1.81 -13.89
N LYS A 233 -0.65 -2.02 -15.21
CA LYS A 233 -0.28 -3.27 -15.90
C LYS A 233 1.24 -3.42 -16.11
N GLY A 234 2.02 -3.31 -15.04
CA GLY A 234 3.48 -3.32 -15.11
C GLY A 234 4.03 -1.94 -15.46
N LEU A 235 4.40 -1.70 -16.72
CA LEU A 235 5.08 -0.47 -17.14
C LEU A 235 4.07 0.66 -17.42
N GLY A 236 4.22 1.78 -16.71
CA GLY A 236 3.50 3.02 -16.97
C GLY A 236 2.39 3.35 -15.98
N ALA A 237 1.89 4.57 -16.10
CA ALA A 237 0.87 5.12 -15.21
C ALA A 237 -0.53 4.57 -15.53
N VAL A 238 -1.34 4.45 -14.47
CA VAL A 238 -2.80 4.37 -14.57
C VAL A 238 -3.33 5.74 -14.97
N ARG A 239 -4.27 5.78 -15.91
CA ARG A 239 -4.96 7.01 -16.30
C ARG A 239 -6.45 6.82 -16.08
N GLY A 240 -7.15 7.85 -15.66
CA GLY A 240 -8.58 7.71 -15.42
C GLY A 240 -9.27 9.02 -15.14
N GLU A 241 -10.56 8.89 -14.82
CA GLU A 241 -11.42 9.96 -14.38
C GLU A 241 -12.01 9.62 -13.01
N LEU A 242 -11.99 10.60 -12.11
CA LEU A 242 -12.53 10.48 -10.76
C LEU A 242 -14.05 10.38 -10.75
N LYS A 243 -14.56 9.51 -9.87
CA LYS A 243 -15.98 9.47 -9.49
C LYS A 243 -16.22 10.42 -8.33
N SER A 244 -17.50 10.66 -8.01
CA SER A 244 -17.95 11.49 -6.88
C SER A 244 -17.45 11.02 -5.49
N SER A 245 -17.07 9.75 -5.39
CA SER A 245 -16.49 9.09 -4.22
C SER A 245 -14.98 9.32 -4.06
N GLY A 246 -14.30 9.91 -5.04
CA GLY A 246 -12.87 10.17 -5.02
C GLY A 246 -12.49 11.63 -4.82
N VAL A 247 -11.24 11.84 -4.40
CA VAL A 247 -10.56 13.14 -4.29
C VAL A 247 -9.22 13.01 -4.98
N LEU A 248 -8.83 14.02 -5.76
CA LEU A 248 -7.49 14.12 -6.32
C LEU A 248 -6.62 14.95 -5.39
N ILE A 249 -5.51 14.39 -4.93
CA ILE A 249 -4.45 15.17 -4.30
C ILE A 249 -3.26 15.31 -5.24
N GLU A 250 -2.54 16.42 -5.10
CA GLU A 250 -1.29 16.71 -5.78
C GLU A 250 -0.22 16.99 -4.73
N ILE A 251 0.75 16.10 -4.63
CA ILE A 251 1.87 16.21 -3.69
C ILE A 251 3.16 15.91 -4.45
N ASP A 252 4.13 16.83 -4.36
CA ASP A 252 5.29 16.84 -5.25
C ASP A 252 4.83 16.89 -6.72
N ASP A 253 5.34 15.98 -7.57
CA ASP A 253 4.92 15.85 -8.97
C ASP A 253 3.85 14.76 -9.19
N PHE A 254 3.22 14.25 -8.12
CA PHE A 254 2.28 13.13 -8.20
C PHE A 254 0.82 13.57 -8.04
N GLU A 255 0.00 13.21 -9.03
CA GLU A 255 -1.44 13.18 -8.90
C GLU A 255 -1.87 11.83 -8.30
N ILE A 256 -2.51 11.85 -7.14
CA ILE A 256 -2.90 10.62 -6.43
C ILE A 256 -4.40 10.65 -6.09
N PRO A 257 -5.21 9.80 -6.71
CA PRO A 257 -6.61 9.62 -6.33
C PRO A 257 -6.71 8.92 -4.97
N VAL A 258 -7.47 9.50 -4.05
CA VAL A 258 -7.75 8.93 -2.72
C VAL A 258 -9.26 8.88 -2.46
N PRO A 259 -9.74 7.96 -1.60
CA PRO A 259 -11.15 7.92 -1.25
C PRO A 259 -11.61 9.15 -0.49
N ARG A 260 -12.82 9.63 -0.78
CA ARG A 260 -13.38 10.81 -0.12
C ARG A 260 -13.60 10.61 1.38
N GLN A 261 -13.81 9.37 1.84
CA GLN A 261 -13.92 9.08 3.29
C GLN A 261 -12.63 9.42 4.05
N VAL A 262 -11.51 9.56 3.35
CA VAL A 262 -10.24 9.96 3.98
C VAL A 262 -10.30 11.44 4.43
N MET A 263 -11.22 12.24 3.91
CA MET A 263 -11.39 13.64 4.28
C MET A 263 -12.22 13.82 5.56
N SER A 264 -13.17 12.92 5.84
CA SER A 264 -14.12 13.02 6.97
C SER A 264 -13.51 12.79 8.34
#